data_AF-A0AAP8HUW6-F1
#
_entry.id   AF-A0AAP8HUW6-F1
#
_cell.length_a   1.000
_cell.length_b   1.000
_cell.length_c   1.000
_cell.angle_alpha   90.00
_cell.angle_beta   90.00
_cell.angle_gamma   90.00
#
_symmetry.space_group_name_H-M   'P 1'
#
loop_
_entity.id
_entity.type
_entity.pdbx_description
1 polymer ?
#
loop_
_entity_poly.entity_id
_entity_poly.type
_entity_poly.pdbx_seq_one_letter_code
_entity_poly.pdbx_strand_id
1 'polypeptide(L)' 'MAPGVPIDGNILGTGKVSTVNTGYSKRAYVTFLAGNGDYVKGVVGLAKGLRKVKSAYPLVVAILP' A
#
# COMPACT_ATOMS: atom_id res chain seq x y z
N MET A 1 -33.96 -24.29 24.39
CA MET A 1 -34.84 -24.32 23.20
C MET A 1 -34.51 -23.09 22.36
N ALA A 2 -33.65 -23.30 21.35
CA ALA A 2 -33.45 -22.55 20.10
C ALA A 2 -31.98 -22.82 19.65
N PRO A 3 -31.76 -23.10 18.36
CA PRO A 3 -30.59 -23.82 17.87
C PRO A 3 -29.39 -22.90 17.60
N GLY A 4 -28.19 -23.46 17.54
CA GLY A 4 -27.03 -22.76 17.00
C GLY A 4 -27.28 -22.37 15.54
N VAL A 5 -26.87 -21.15 15.17
CA VAL A 5 -26.88 -20.69 13.78
C VAL A 5 -25.44 -20.58 13.29
N PRO A 6 -24.94 -21.54 12.51
CA PRO A 6 -23.95 -21.26 11.49
C PRO A 6 -24.69 -20.82 10.21
N ILE A 7 -24.22 -19.77 9.54
CA ILE A 7 -24.19 -19.64 8.07
C ILE A 7 -23.43 -18.37 7.67
N ASP A 8 -22.16 -18.55 7.34
CA ASP A 8 -21.60 -18.34 6.00
C ASP A 8 -22.40 -17.46 5.03
N GLY A 9 -21.67 -16.58 4.32
CA GLY A 9 -22.05 -16.21 2.96
C GLY A 9 -22.77 -14.88 2.81
N ASN A 10 -21.98 -13.85 2.49
CA ASN A 10 -22.27 -12.86 1.45
C ASN A 10 -23.75 -12.48 1.20
N ILE A 11 -24.24 -11.41 1.85
CA ILE A 11 -25.42 -10.65 1.42
C ILE A 11 -24.94 -9.27 1.00
N LEU A 12 -24.51 -9.14 -0.27
CA LEU A 12 -25.32 -8.59 -1.37
C LEU A 12 -25.70 -7.11 -1.20
N GLY A 13 -24.69 -6.25 -1.13
CA GLY A 13 -24.77 -4.92 -1.73
C GLY A 13 -24.39 -5.03 -3.20
N THR A 14 -25.38 -5.18 -4.09
CA THR A 14 -25.23 -5.08 -5.55
C THR A 14 -24.70 -3.71 -5.93
N GLY A 15 -23.38 -3.63 -6.05
CA GLY A 15 -22.66 -2.42 -6.43
C GLY A 15 -21.18 -2.71 -6.54
N LYS A 16 -20.80 -3.56 -7.50
CA LYS A 16 -19.44 -3.79 -8.01
C LYS A 16 -18.31 -3.42 -7.02
N VAL A 17 -18.24 -4.03 -5.84
CA VAL A 17 -16.97 -4.07 -5.11
C VAL A 17 -16.13 -5.08 -5.85
N SER A 18 -15.55 -4.59 -6.94
CA SER A 18 -14.44 -5.24 -7.60
C SER A 18 -13.44 -5.46 -6.49
N THR A 19 -13.28 -6.70 -6.06
CA THR A 19 -12.19 -7.15 -5.20
C THR A 19 -10.90 -6.88 -5.95
N VAL A 20 -10.47 -5.63 -6.02
CA VAL A 20 -9.10 -5.25 -6.36
C VAL A 20 -8.35 -5.22 -5.04
N ASN A 21 -8.41 -6.33 -4.30
CA ASN A 21 -7.31 -6.69 -3.43
C ASN A 21 -6.21 -7.24 -4.33
N THR A 22 -5.63 -6.35 -5.15
CA THR A 22 -4.44 -6.65 -5.94
C THR A 22 -3.25 -6.59 -5.01
N GLY A 23 -3.14 -7.55 -4.09
CA GLY A 23 -1.91 -7.83 -3.33
C GLY A 23 -1.14 -6.60 -2.85
N TYR A 24 -1.83 -5.53 -2.43
CA TYR A 24 -1.14 -4.36 -1.91
C TYR A 24 -0.54 -4.80 -0.60
N SER A 25 0.79 -4.95 -0.56
CA SER A 25 1.50 -5.10 0.70
C SER A 25 0.94 -4.06 1.67
N LYS A 26 0.39 -4.50 2.82
CA LYS A 26 -0.15 -3.61 3.88
C LYS A 26 0.91 -2.67 4.49
N ARG A 27 2.10 -2.60 3.88
CA ARG A 27 3.32 -2.01 4.35
C ARG A 27 4.04 -1.40 3.14
N ALA A 28 4.52 -0.19 3.32
CA ALA A 28 5.33 0.54 2.36
C ALA A 28 6.37 1.36 3.13
N TYR A 29 7.49 1.65 2.48
CA TYR A 29 8.41 2.67 2.96
C TYR A 29 7.86 4.02 2.52
N VAL A 30 7.64 4.94 3.45
CA VAL A 30 7.09 6.27 3.15
C VAL A 30 8.14 7.31 3.47
N THR A 31 8.38 8.23 2.54
CA THR A 31 9.27 9.36 2.74
C THR A 31 8.62 10.64 2.22
N PHE A 32 8.99 11.78 2.80
CA PHE A 32 8.47 13.09 2.42
C PHE A 32 9.54 13.87 1.66
N LEU A 33 9.16 14.41 0.51
CA LEU A 33 9.97 15.32 -0.26
C LEU A 33 9.65 16.75 0.18
N ALA A 34 10.58 17.37 0.92
CA ALA A 34 10.40 18.66 1.58
C ALA A 34 10.83 19.87 0.73
N GLY A 35 11.15 19.68 -0.56
CA GLY A 35 11.62 20.75 -1.43
C GLY A 35 12.29 20.25 -2.71
N ASN A 36 12.93 21.16 -3.44
CA ASN A 36 13.59 20.86 -4.71
C ASN A 36 15.11 20.65 -4.55
N GLY A 37 15.75 20.07 -5.58
CA GLY A 37 17.20 19.90 -5.65
C GLY A 37 17.69 18.64 -4.93
N ASP A 38 18.48 18.81 -3.86
CA ASP A 38 19.19 17.70 -3.19
C ASP A 38 18.25 16.71 -2.49
N TYR A 39 17.06 17.16 -2.08
CA TYR A 39 16.02 16.29 -1.52
C TYR A 39 15.59 15.21 -2.52
N VAL A 40 15.53 15.54 -3.82
CA VAL A 40 15.22 14.57 -4.88
C VAL A 40 16.36 13.56 -5.03
N LYS A 41 17.63 14.01 -4.94
CA LYS A 41 18.80 13.13 -5.01
C LYS A 41 18.80 12.12 -3.85
N GLY A 42 18.40 12.54 -2.65
CA GLY A 42 18.24 11.67 -1.49
C GLY A 42 17.19 10.57 -1.71
N VAL A 43 16.00 10.94 -2.20
CA VAL A 43 14.90 10.00 -2.48
C VAL A 43 15.26 9.04 -3.62
N VAL A 44 15.92 9.52 -4.68
CA VAL A 44 16.39 8.67 -5.78
C VAL A 44 17.46 7.70 -5.30
N GLY A 45 18.38 8.13 -4.42
CA GLY A 45 19.37 7.27 -3.77
C GLY A 45 18.70 6.19 -2.91
N LEU A 46 17.68 6.55 -2.14
CA LEU A 46 16.88 5.62 -1.34
C LEU A 46 16.17 4.60 -2.23
N ALA A 47 15.48 5.03 -3.29
CA ALA A 47 14.79 4.15 -4.23
C ALA A 47 15.76 3.17 -4.89
N LYS A 48 16.93 3.65 -5.32
CA LYS A 48 17.97 2.82 -5.94
C LYS A 48 18.57 1.82 -4.94
N GLY A 49 18.76 2.22 -3.69
CA GLY A 49 19.20 1.35 -2.59
C GLY A 49 18.21 0.22 -2.33
N LEU A 50 16.92 0.56 -2.17
CA LEU A 50 15.84 -0.42 -1.96
C LEU A 50 15.71 -1.40 -3.13
N ARG A 51 15.95 -0.95 -4.36
CA ARG A 51 15.98 -1.81 -5.54
C ARG A 51 17.19 -2.75 -5.55
N LYS A 52 18.38 -2.27 -5.16
CA LYS A 52 19.61 -3.09 -5.09
C LYS A 52 19.47 -4.25 -4.10
N VAL A 53 18.79 -4.02 -2.97
CA VAL A 53 18.57 -5.05 -1.94
C VAL A 53 17.32 -5.89 -2.17
N LYS A 54 16.63 -5.73 -3.31
CA LYS A 54 15.37 -6.41 -3.64
C LYS A 54 14.33 -6.30 -2.50
N SER A 55 14.11 -5.07 -2.05
CA SER A 55 13.17 -4.77 -0.96
C SER A 55 11.78 -5.39 -1.22
N ALA A 56 11.19 -5.98 -0.17
CA ALA A 56 9.89 -6.66 -0.24
C ALA A 56 8.69 -5.69 -0.29
N TYR A 57 8.91 -4.41 0.01
CA TYR A 57 7.86 -3.40 0.10
C TYR A 57 8.14 -2.21 -0.82
N PRO A 58 7.09 -1.62 -1.42
CA PRO A 58 7.22 -0.48 -2.30
C PRO A 58 7.65 0.79 -1.54
N LEU A 59 8.27 1.73 -2.25
CA LEU A 59 8.58 3.07 -1.75
C LEU A 59 7.49 4.05 -2.21
N VAL A 60 6.95 4.84 -1.29
CA VAL A 60 5.97 5.90 -1.51
C VAL A 60 6.60 7.24 -1.13
N VAL A 61 6.49 8.23 -2.00
CA VAL A 61 7.06 9.57 -1.81
C VAL A 61 5.91 10.58 -1.75
N ALA A 62 5.75 11.24 -0.60
CA ALA A 62 4.80 12.31 -0.43
C ALA A 62 5.48 13.65 -0.72
N ILE A 63 4.99 14.36 -1.73
CA ILE A 63 5.52 15.66 -2.15
C ILE A 63 4.74 16.75 -1.42
N LEU A 64 5.42 17.57 -0.63
CA LEU A 64 4.82 18.76 -0.04
C LEU A 64 4.96 19.94 -1.03
N PRO A 65 3.92 20.78 -1.18
CA PRO A 65 3.98 22.00 -1.98
C PRO A 65 4.91 23.06 -1.35
#